data_AF-A0A5C5YA37-F1
#
_entry.id   AF-A0A5C5YA37-F1
#
_cell.length_a   1.000
_cell.length_b   1.000
_cell.length_c   1.000
_cell.angle_alpha   90.00
_cell.angle_beta   90.00
_cell.angle_gamma   90.00
#
_symmetry.space_group_name_H-M   'P 1'
#
loop_
_entity.id
_entity.type
_entity.pdbx_description
1 polymer ?
#
loop_
_entity_poly.entity_id
_entity_poly.type
_entity_poly.pdbx_seq_one_letter_code
_entity_poly.pdbx_strand_id
1 'polypeptide(L)'
;MVTRHFKVHVIQTHGTEDTLEVLKNRKVDLVTVNRKLDRDYTDGLDVIRQIKSDPDTHAVPVMLVSNYEEHQQTATETGAVPGFGKLALTDPATRSLLEPFLGDA
;
A
#
# COMPACT_ATOMS: atom_id res chain seq x y z
N MET A 1 -9.34 9.42 -6.79
CA MET A 1 -9.61 8.35 -7.79
C MET A 1 -9.91 6.99 -7.13
N VAL A 2 -9.42 6.69 -5.91
CA VAL A 2 -10.01 5.64 -5.01
C VAL A 2 -11.25 6.16 -4.27
N THR A 3 -11.23 7.42 -3.85
CA THR A 3 -12.31 8.14 -3.16
C THR A 3 -13.64 8.26 -3.91
N ARG A 4 -13.70 7.87 -5.19
CA ARG A 4 -14.93 7.91 -6.00
C ARG A 4 -15.80 6.66 -5.81
N HIS A 5 -15.21 5.56 -5.33
CA HIS A 5 -15.87 4.26 -5.21
C HIS A 5 -15.86 3.72 -3.78
N PHE A 6 -14.99 4.21 -2.91
CA PHE A 6 -14.95 3.84 -1.49
C PHE A 6 -15.03 5.12 -0.63
N LYS A 7 -15.75 5.05 0.50
CA LYS A 7 -15.75 6.11 1.52
C LYS A 7 -14.48 6.01 2.36
N VAL A 8 -13.36 6.43 1.78
CA VAL A 8 -12.04 6.35 2.41
C VAL A 8 -11.47 7.72 2.72
N HIS A 9 -10.73 7.80 3.82
CA HIS A 9 -9.86 8.92 4.12
C HIS A 9 -8.46 8.58 3.63
N VAL A 10 -7.94 9.37 2.68
CA VAL A 10 -6.60 9.16 2.11
C VAL A 10 -5.62 10.04 2.86
N ILE A 11 -4.63 9.41 3.50
CA ILE A 11 -3.48 10.10 4.11
C ILE A 11 -2.30 9.92 3.15
N GLN A 12 -1.68 11.03 2.74
CA GLN A 12 -0.48 10.99 1.92
C GLN A 12 0.76 11.13 2.79
N THR A 13 1.70 10.22 2.59
CA THR A 13 3.03 10.21 3.19
C THR A 13 4.07 10.23 2.08
N HIS A 14 5.27 10.69 2.40
CA HIS A 14 6.35 10.98 1.44
C HIS A 14 7.53 10.04 1.57
N GLY A 15 7.62 9.25 2.64
CA GLY A 15 8.70 8.29 2.87
C GLY A 15 8.36 7.30 3.97
N THR A 16 9.37 6.60 4.48
CA THR A 16 9.13 5.56 5.49
C THR A 16 8.87 6.14 6.87
N GLU A 17 9.60 7.18 7.27
CA GLU A 17 9.49 7.76 8.62
C GLU A 17 8.10 8.33 8.90
N ASP A 18 7.56 9.15 8.00
CA ASP A 18 6.21 9.72 8.16
C ASP A 18 5.11 8.66 7.99
N THR A 19 5.34 7.64 7.17
CA THR A 19 4.46 6.47 7.08
C THR A 19 4.38 5.73 8.41
N LEU A 20 5.51 5.39 9.02
CA LEU A 20 5.53 4.71 10.32
C LEU A 20 4.91 5.56 11.43
N GLU A 21 5.16 6.87 11.43
CA GLU A 21 4.54 7.78 12.40
C GLU A 21 3.01 7.78 12.28
N VAL A 22 2.48 7.84 11.05
CA VAL A 22 1.02 7.77 10.81
C VAL A 22 0.47 6.42 11.27
N LEU A 23 1.14 5.31 10.96
CA LEU A 23 0.69 3.97 11.32
C LEU A 23 0.68 3.72 12.83
N LYS A 24 1.60 4.36 13.57
CA LYS A 24 1.65 4.26 15.03
C LYS A 24 0.61 5.13 15.73
N ASN A 25 0.27 6.28 15.14
CA ASN A 25 -0.64 7.25 15.75
C ASN A 25 -2.09 7.12 15.26
N ARG A 26 -2.35 6.38 14.19
CA ARG A 26 -3.68 6.24 13.59
C ARG A 26 -3.94 4.80 13.17
N LYS A 27 -5.20 4.37 13.28
CA LYS A 27 -5.64 3.15 12.62
C LYS A 27 -5.69 3.37 11.11
N VAL A 28 -4.98 2.52 10.38
CA VAL A 28 -4.95 2.49 8.92
C VAL A 28 -5.35 1.09 8.49
N ASP A 29 -6.38 0.99 7.67
CA ASP A 29 -6.91 -0.28 7.21
C ASP A 29 -6.13 -0.84 6.00
N LEU A 30 -5.43 0.02 5.26
CA LEU A 30 -4.61 -0.36 4.11
C LEU A 30 -3.55 0.70 3.79
N VAL A 31 -2.33 0.25 3.52
CA VAL A 31 -1.25 1.09 2.98
C VAL A 31 -0.99 0.71 1.52
N THR A 32 -0.93 1.71 0.64
CA THR A 32 -0.54 1.51 -0.76
C THR A 32 0.78 2.22 -1.03
N VAL A 33 1.80 1.48 -1.47
CA VAL A 33 3.15 2.02 -1.72
C VAL A 33 3.50 1.93 -3.20
N ASN A 34 3.89 3.04 -3.82
CA ASN A 34 4.42 3.02 -5.19
C ASN A 34 5.83 2.39 -5.21
N ARG A 35 6.13 1.53 -6.19
CA ARG A 35 7.49 0.95 -6.33
C ARG A 35 8.60 1.99 -6.40
N LYS A 36 8.42 3.03 -7.20
CA LYS A 36 9.32 4.19 -7.21
C LYS A 36 8.59 5.34 -6.55
N LEU A 37 9.14 5.83 -5.45
CA LEU A 37 8.63 7.03 -4.80
C LEU A 37 9.03 8.25 -5.63
N ASP A 38 8.04 9.11 -5.89
CA ASP A 38 8.18 10.24 -6.83
C ASP A 38 9.14 11.33 -6.33
N ARG A 39 9.47 11.33 -5.03
CA ARG A 39 10.28 12.36 -4.38
C ARG A 39 11.79 12.13 -4.48
N ASP A 40 12.23 10.88 -4.36
CA ASP A 40 13.64 10.54 -4.15
C ASP A 40 14.10 9.26 -4.86
N TYR A 41 13.25 8.65 -5.70
CA TYR A 41 13.52 7.37 -6.37
C TYR A 41 13.82 6.21 -5.41
N THR A 42 13.50 6.36 -4.12
CA THR A 42 13.63 5.25 -3.17
C THR A 42 12.69 4.11 -3.56
N ASP A 43 13.11 2.89 -3.26
CA ASP A 43 12.35 1.70 -3.59
C ASP A 43 11.25 1.51 -2.55
N GLY A 44 10.00 1.54 -3.00
CA GLY A 44 8.83 1.29 -2.17
C GLY A 44 8.88 -0.07 -1.47
N LEU A 45 9.64 -1.04 -1.98
CA LEU A 45 9.88 -2.30 -1.30
C LEU A 45 10.57 -2.12 0.05
N ASP A 46 11.46 -1.14 0.20
CA ASP A 46 12.12 -0.88 1.49
C ASP A 46 11.14 -0.32 2.52
N VAL A 47 10.17 0.48 2.09
CA VAL A 47 9.07 0.95 2.95
C VAL A 47 8.26 -0.25 3.45
N ILE A 48 7.90 -1.18 2.54
CA ILE A 48 7.16 -2.40 2.87
C ILE A 48 7.95 -3.24 3.89
N ARG A 49 9.25 -3.45 3.66
CA ARG A 49 10.12 -4.18 4.59
C ARG A 49 10.12 -3.57 5.99
N GLN A 50 10.23 -2.26 6.09
CA GLN A 50 10.26 -1.57 7.38
C GLN A 50 8.91 -1.67 8.11
N ILE A 51 7.79 -1.45 7.41
CA ILE A 51 6.45 -1.63 8.01
C ILE A 51 6.28 -3.07 8.52
N LYS A 52 6.67 -4.06 7.70
CA LYS A 52 6.52 -5.49 8.04
C LYS A 52 7.49 -5.96 9.12
N SER A 53 8.61 -5.27 9.32
CA SER A 53 9.59 -5.59 10.37
C SER A 53 9.26 -4.93 11.71
N ASP A 54 8.44 -3.88 11.73
CA ASP A 54 8.09 -3.16 12.96
C ASP A 54 6.90 -3.86 13.67
N PRO A 55 7.06 -4.31 14.93
CA PRO A 55 6.02 -5.05 15.65
C PRO A 55 4.74 -4.24 15.90
N ASP A 56 4.79 -2.91 15.89
CA ASP A 56 3.61 -2.06 16.06
C ASP A 56 2.83 -1.90 14.75
N THR A 57 3.48 -2.08 13.58
CA THR A 57 2.87 -1.79 12.27
C THR A 57 2.77 -2.99 11.33
N HIS A 58 3.44 -4.11 11.61
CA HIS A 58 3.50 -5.30 10.75
C HIS A 58 2.13 -5.90 10.41
N ALA A 59 1.17 -5.77 11.32
CA ALA A 59 -0.20 -6.25 11.16
C ALA A 59 -1.00 -5.49 10.10
N VAL A 60 -0.59 -4.26 9.76
CA VAL A 60 -1.28 -3.45 8.76
C VAL A 60 -1.05 -4.04 7.36
N PRO A 61 -2.10 -4.26 6.55
CA PRO A 61 -1.94 -4.77 5.20
C PRO A 61 -1.31 -3.69 4.31
N VAL A 62 -0.34 -4.11 3.50
CA VAL A 62 0.39 -3.23 2.59
C VAL A 62 0.32 -3.79 1.19
N MET A 63 0.05 -2.95 0.20
CA MET A 63 0.00 -3.30 -1.22
C MET A 63 1.06 -2.52 -2.00
N LEU A 64 1.78 -3.22 -2.88
CA LEU A 64 2.66 -2.57 -3.84
C LEU A 64 1.87 -2.12 -5.07
N VAL A 65 2.05 -0.86 -5.46
CA VAL A 65 1.50 -0.31 -6.69
C VAL A 65 2.58 -0.35 -7.78
N SER A 66 2.55 -1.40 -8.60
CA SER A 66 3.55 -1.69 -9.64
C SER A 66 2.94 -2.51 -10.77
N ASN A 67 3.28 -2.17 -12.03
CA ASN A 67 2.89 -2.94 -13.21
C ASN A 67 3.82 -4.14 -13.48
N TYR A 68 4.85 -4.35 -12.65
CA TYR A 68 5.86 -5.40 -12.82
C TYR A 68 5.60 -6.54 -11.85
N GLU A 69 5.40 -7.74 -12.40
CA GLU A 69 5.07 -8.96 -11.64
C GLU A 69 6.18 -9.37 -10.66
N GLU A 70 7.45 -9.29 -11.09
CA GLU A 70 8.61 -9.61 -10.25
C GLU A 70 8.61 -8.80 -8.93
N HIS A 71 8.22 -7.53 -8.99
CA HIS A 71 8.17 -6.66 -7.82
C HIS A 71 6.94 -6.93 -6.95
N GLN A 72 5.81 -7.31 -7.55
CA GLN A 72 4.65 -7.77 -6.80
C GLN A 72 4.98 -9.04 -6.00
N GLN A 73 5.72 -9.97 -6.62
CA GLN A 73 6.18 -11.18 -5.96
C GLN A 73 7.12 -10.84 -4.79
N THR A 74 8.13 -9.98 -5.00
CA THR A 74 9.04 -9.56 -3.91
C THR A 74 8.30 -8.88 -2.75
N ALA A 75 7.29 -8.05 -3.04
CA ALA A 75 6.48 -7.44 -1.99
C ALA A 75 5.73 -8.50 -1.18
N THR A 76 5.12 -9.47 -1.87
CA THR A 76 4.37 -10.56 -1.22
C THR A 76 5.28 -11.45 -0.37
N GLU A 77 6.50 -11.75 -0.85
CA GLU A 77 7.52 -12.47 -0.09
C GLU A 77 7.96 -11.73 1.19
N THR A 78 7.81 -10.40 1.21
CA THR A 78 8.08 -9.54 2.37
C THR A 78 6.88 -9.50 3.36
N GLY A 79 5.76 -10.15 3.03
CA GLY A 79 4.54 -10.13 3.84
C GLY A 79 3.54 -9.04 3.44
N ALA A 80 3.71 -8.40 2.29
CA ALA A 80 2.67 -7.59 1.68
C ALA A 80 1.52 -8.49 1.18
N VAL A 81 0.33 -7.89 1.06
CA VAL A 81 -0.79 -8.54 0.36
C VAL A 81 -0.70 -8.25 -1.14
N PRO A 82 -1.38 -9.04 -2.01
CA PRO A 82 -1.34 -8.81 -3.45
C PRO A 82 -1.70 -7.38 -3.81
N GLY A 83 -0.78 -6.70 -4.50
CA GLY A 83 -0.94 -5.34 -4.97
C GLY A 83 -1.58 -5.28 -6.36
N PHE A 84 -1.52 -4.10 -6.97
CA PHE A 84 -2.11 -3.86 -8.30
C PHE A 84 -1.23 -2.91 -9.14
N GLY A 85 -1.45 -2.92 -10.45
CA GLY A 85 -0.76 -2.02 -11.37
C GLY A 85 -1.25 -0.58 -11.28
N LYS A 86 -0.37 0.41 -11.48
CA LYS A 86 -0.74 1.84 -11.55
C LYS A 86 -1.84 2.09 -12.59
N LEU A 87 -1.83 1.33 -13.69
CA LEU A 87 -2.83 1.43 -14.76
C LEU A 87 -4.13 0.70 -14.45
N ALA A 88 -4.09 -0.26 -13.53
CA ALA A 88 -5.23 -1.09 -13.15
C ALA A 88 -6.14 -0.44 -12.10
N LEU A 89 -5.87 0.81 -11.68
CA LEU A 89 -6.66 1.48 -10.63
C LEU A 89 -8.16 1.58 -10.97
N THR A 90 -8.50 1.62 -12.25
CA THR A 90 -9.90 1.64 -12.73
C THR A 90 -10.47 0.27 -13.06
N ASP A 91 -9.65 -0.77 -13.00
CA ASP A 91 -10.04 -2.15 -13.31
C ASP A 91 -10.94 -2.70 -12.20
N PRO A 92 -12.08 -3.35 -12.55
CA PRO A 92 -12.88 -4.10 -11.59
C PRO A 92 -12.07 -5.09 -10.74
N ALA A 93 -11.03 -5.71 -11.29
CA ALA A 93 -10.18 -6.64 -10.55
C ALA A 93 -9.46 -5.97 -9.36
N THR A 94 -9.01 -4.72 -9.52
CA THR A 94 -8.42 -3.94 -8.42
C THR A 94 -9.44 -3.63 -7.33
N ARG A 95 -10.72 -3.49 -7.67
CA ARG A 95 -11.77 -3.28 -6.67
C ARG A 95 -11.94 -4.49 -5.78
N SER A 96 -12.00 -5.69 -6.37
CA SER A 96 -12.08 -6.94 -5.60
C SER A 96 -10.84 -7.17 -4.72
N LEU A 97 -9.67 -6.61 -5.06
CA LEU A 97 -8.50 -6.62 -4.19
C LEU A 97 -8.64 -5.66 -2.99
N LEU A 98 -9.30 -4.53 -3.18
CA LEU A 98 -9.46 -3.48 -2.17
C LEU A 98 -10.67 -3.70 -1.25
N GLU A 99 -11.75 -4.31 -1.74
CA GLU A 99 -13.00 -4.59 -1.02
C GLU A 99 -12.80 -5.27 0.35
N PRO A 100 -11.94 -6.30 0.51
CA PRO A 100 -11.72 -6.93 1.81
C PRO A 100 -11.13 -6.00 2.88
N PHE A 101 -10.47 -4.91 2.46
CA PHE A 101 -9.78 -3.98 3.36
C PHE A 101 -10.57 -2.68 3.58
N LEU A 102 -11.22 -2.18 2.54
CA LEU A 102 -11.88 -0.88 2.54
C LEU A 102 -13.41 -0.98 2.72
N GLY A 103 -13.97 -2.19 2.61
CA GLY A 103 -15.41 -2.44 2.64
C GLY A 103 -16.14 -1.93 1.39
N ASP A 104 -17.47 -2.06 1.38
CA ASP A 104 -18.35 -1.45 0.39
C ASP A 104 -18.74 -0.01 0.78
N ALA A 105 -19.07 0.83 -0.21
CA ALA A 105 -19.44 2.24 -0.02
C ALA A 105 -20.90 2.48 0.38
#